data_AF-A0A285BUG4-F1
#
_entry.id   AF-A0A285BUG4-F1
#
_cell.length_a   1.000
_cell.length_b   1.000
_cell.length_c   1.000
_cell.angle_alpha   90.00
_cell.angle_beta   90.00
_cell.angle_gamma   90.00
#
_symmetry.space_group_name_H-M   'P 1'
#
loop_
_entity.id
_entity.type
_entity.pdbx_description
1 polymer ?
#
loop_
_entity_poly.entity_id
_entity_poly.type
_entity_poly.pdbx_seq_one_letter_code
_entity_poly.pdbx_strand_id
1 'polypeptide(L)'
;MYFDKIYKLQTGVSFKISTFALQELIANAITRQKFPELKSIRSTTDLHDYLSVIVCDGVEGLIDRRQRWLDHKIKSALTAGHPVSFHNFCNLFWRNLDEDDPDGDEWHQLMASDQFYLQLTILLNKLRIVERSLLQHKDITPDLFLGST
;
A
#
# COMPACT_ATOMS: atom_id res chain seq x y z
N MET A 1 14.64 2.53 -0.83
CA MET A 1 13.33 2.90 -0.24
C MET A 1 12.37 1.71 -0.52
N TYR A 2 11.36 1.46 0.32
CA TYR A 2 10.61 0.17 0.25
C TYR A 2 9.64 0.20 -0.91
N PHE A 3 9.51 -0.95 -1.59
CA PHE A 3 8.74 -1.06 -2.83
C PHE A 3 9.21 -0.15 -4.00
N ASP A 4 10.46 0.29 -4.00
CA ASP A 4 11.05 1.04 -5.15
C ASP A 4 11.25 0.19 -6.40
N LYS A 5 11.02 -1.12 -6.30
CA LYS A 5 11.24 -2.05 -7.40
C LYS A 5 10.09 -1.94 -8.39
N ILE A 6 10.44 -1.80 -9.67
CA ILE A 6 9.53 -2.08 -10.76
C ILE A 6 9.50 -3.59 -10.96
N TYR A 7 8.33 -4.18 -10.82
CA TYR A 7 8.05 -5.57 -11.13
C TYR A 7 7.60 -5.67 -12.58
N LYS A 8 7.91 -6.78 -13.23
CA LYS A 8 7.52 -7.06 -14.60
C LYS A 8 6.97 -8.47 -14.66
N LEU A 9 5.74 -8.59 -15.13
CA LEU A 9 5.07 -9.86 -15.42
C LEU A 9 5.53 -10.36 -16.79
N GLN A 10 5.44 -11.67 -17.00
CA GLN A 10 5.82 -12.33 -18.25
C GLN A 10 5.01 -11.84 -19.46
N THR A 11 3.78 -11.36 -19.24
CA THR A 11 2.92 -10.79 -20.28
C THR A 11 3.31 -9.36 -20.71
N GLY A 12 4.35 -8.79 -20.11
CA GLY A 12 4.86 -7.46 -20.42
C GLY A 12 4.33 -6.34 -19.54
N VAL A 13 3.38 -6.61 -18.64
CA VAL A 13 2.90 -5.61 -17.67
C VAL A 13 4.03 -5.27 -16.71
N SER A 14 4.35 -3.99 -16.56
CA SER A 14 5.27 -3.54 -15.52
C SER A 14 4.56 -2.61 -14.54
N PHE A 15 4.87 -2.74 -13.26
CA PHE A 15 4.22 -1.98 -12.21
C PHE A 15 5.14 -1.73 -11.01
N LYS A 16 4.74 -0.78 -10.18
CA LYS A 16 5.35 -0.52 -8.87
C LYS A 16 4.28 -0.48 -7.79
N ILE A 17 4.64 -0.94 -6.60
CA ILE A 17 3.81 -0.80 -5.40
C ILE A 17 4.23 0.49 -4.70
N SER A 18 3.30 1.42 -4.53
CA SER A 18 3.55 2.73 -3.96
C SER A 18 3.09 2.79 -2.51
N THR A 19 3.94 3.38 -1.66
CA THR A 19 3.66 3.66 -0.24
C THR A 19 3.33 5.14 -0.01
N PHE A 20 3.02 5.89 -1.06
CA PHE A 20 2.83 7.35 -0.98
C PHE A 20 1.79 7.75 0.07
N ALA A 21 0.61 7.10 0.06
CA ALA A 21 -0.45 7.38 1.05
C ALA A 21 0.01 7.12 2.49
N LEU A 22 0.82 6.08 2.70
CA LEU A 22 1.40 5.78 4.01
C LEU A 22 2.44 6.84 4.43
N GLN A 23 3.25 7.33 3.49
CA GLN A 23 4.22 8.39 3.76
C GLN A 23 3.53 9.72 4.10
N GLU A 24 2.45 10.06 3.39
CA GLU A 24 1.61 11.21 3.73
C GLU A 24 0.96 11.06 5.10
N LEU A 25 0.48 9.86 5.45
CA LEU A 25 -0.07 9.58 6.76
C LEU A 25 0.95 9.83 7.87
N ILE A 26 2.18 9.33 7.70
CA ILE A 26 3.28 9.56 8.64
C ILE A 26 3.61 11.06 8.75
N ALA A 27 3.76 11.75 7.62
CA ALA A 27 4.09 13.17 7.59
C ALA A 27 3.01 14.03 8.26
N ASN A 28 1.73 13.72 8.00
CA ASN A 28 0.60 14.39 8.63
C ASN A 28 0.54 14.10 10.13
N ALA A 29 0.78 12.86 10.56
CA ALA A 29 0.80 12.51 11.97
C ALA A 29 1.91 13.24 12.75
N ILE A 30 3.09 13.37 12.16
CA ILE A 30 4.21 14.15 12.71
C ILE A 30 3.83 15.63 12.80
N THR A 31 3.34 16.21 11.70
CA THR A 31 3.02 17.65 11.62
C THR A 31 1.89 18.05 12.55
N ARG A 32 0.84 17.22 12.67
CA ARG A 32 -0.36 17.54 13.44
C ARG A 32 -0.33 17.01 14.88
N GLN A 33 0.68 16.24 15.25
CA GLN A 33 0.76 15.51 16.54
C GLN A 33 -0.50 14.70 16.88
N LYS A 34 -1.26 14.28 15.85
CA LYS A 34 -2.50 13.49 15.95
C LYS A 34 -2.33 12.22 15.12
N PHE A 35 -2.69 11.09 15.71
CA PHE A 35 -2.37 9.77 15.14
C PHE A 35 -3.47 8.70 15.33
N PRO A 36 -4.79 9.04 15.26
CA PRO A 36 -5.83 8.02 15.43
C PRO A 36 -5.73 6.92 14.36
N GLU A 37 -5.36 7.28 13.14
CA GLU A 37 -5.21 6.35 12.00
C GLU A 37 -3.97 5.46 12.13
N LEU A 38 -2.86 5.95 12.69
CA LEU A 38 -1.69 5.09 12.96
C LEU A 38 -2.01 4.00 13.99
N LYS A 39 -2.94 4.25 14.91
CA LYS A 39 -3.36 3.26 15.92
C LYS A 39 -4.20 2.12 15.33
N SER A 40 -4.83 2.30 14.16
CA SER A 40 -5.60 1.21 13.54
C SER A 40 -4.71 0.24 12.78
N ILE A 41 -3.50 0.65 12.38
CA ILE A 41 -2.53 -0.21 11.71
C ILE A 41 -1.85 -1.12 12.74
N ARG A 42 -2.29 -2.39 12.84
CA ARG A 42 -1.83 -3.37 13.84
C ARG A 42 -0.97 -4.49 13.27
N SER A 43 -1.13 -4.79 11.99
CA SER A 43 -0.51 -5.91 11.28
C SER A 43 0.03 -5.47 9.92
N THR A 44 0.74 -6.38 9.24
CA THR A 44 1.19 -6.16 7.85
C THR A 44 0.00 -6.11 6.88
N THR A 45 -1.09 -6.82 7.17
CA THR A 45 -2.32 -6.81 6.36
C THR A 45 -2.97 -5.44 6.37
N ASP A 46 -2.98 -4.75 7.52
CA ASP A 46 -3.56 -3.40 7.63
C ASP A 46 -2.81 -2.37 6.77
N LEU A 47 -1.57 -2.66 6.36
CA LEU A 47 -0.83 -1.80 5.43
C LEU A 47 -1.43 -1.81 4.03
N HIS A 48 -2.12 -2.88 3.63
CA HIS A 48 -2.67 -3.02 2.27
C HIS A 48 -3.61 -1.86 1.91
N ASP A 49 -4.35 -1.33 2.88
CA ASP A 49 -5.25 -0.18 2.69
C ASP A 49 -4.52 1.13 2.35
N TYR A 50 -3.22 1.19 2.63
CA TYR A 50 -2.35 2.34 2.37
C TYR A 50 -1.37 2.12 1.22
N LEU A 51 -1.50 0.98 0.52
CA LEU A 51 -0.74 0.67 -0.68
C LEU A 51 -1.55 0.99 -1.94
N SER A 52 -0.84 1.36 -2.98
CA SER A 52 -1.39 1.49 -4.33
C SER A 52 -0.46 0.86 -5.35
N VAL A 53 -1.00 0.49 -6.51
CA VAL A 53 -0.24 -0.04 -7.64
C VAL A 53 -0.30 0.97 -8.76
N ILE A 54 0.87 1.28 -9.32
CA ILE A 54 1.00 2.12 -10.51
C ILE A 54 1.54 1.23 -11.62
N VAL A 55 0.74 1.04 -12.67
CA VAL A 55 1.14 0.33 -13.88
C VAL A 55 1.95 1.29 -14.73
N CYS A 56 3.21 0.94 -14.98
CA CYS A 56 4.16 1.74 -15.73
C CYS A 56 4.12 1.45 -17.24
N ASP A 57 3.83 0.19 -17.60
CA ASP A 57 3.77 -0.28 -18.99
C ASP A 57 2.85 -1.50 -19.12
N GLY A 58 2.38 -1.79 -20.34
CA GLY A 58 1.54 -2.96 -20.65
C GLY A 58 0.08 -2.83 -20.20
N VAL A 59 -0.40 -1.60 -19.97
CA VAL A 59 -1.75 -1.35 -19.45
C VAL A 59 -2.86 -1.83 -20.38
N GLU A 60 -2.69 -1.71 -21.69
CA GLU A 60 -3.66 -2.14 -22.70
C GLU A 60 -3.86 -3.66 -22.63
N GLY A 61 -2.76 -4.41 -22.64
CA GLY A 61 -2.81 -5.86 -22.50
C GLY A 61 -3.38 -6.31 -21.15
N LEU A 62 -3.08 -5.60 -20.06
CA LEU A 62 -3.70 -5.85 -18.76
C LEU A 62 -5.23 -5.62 -18.84
N ILE A 63 -5.67 -4.52 -19.44
CA ILE A 63 -7.10 -4.20 -19.56
C ILE A 63 -7.83 -5.25 -20.39
N ASP A 64 -7.26 -5.66 -21.52
CA ASP A 64 -7.85 -6.65 -22.41
C ASP A 64 -8.01 -8.00 -21.72
N ARG A 65 -6.97 -8.47 -21.02
CA ARG A 65 -7.04 -9.72 -20.26
C ARG A 65 -7.96 -9.63 -19.05
N ARG A 66 -8.11 -8.45 -18.44
CA ARG A 66 -8.86 -8.25 -17.18
C ARG A 66 -10.23 -7.63 -17.35
N GLN A 67 -10.74 -7.54 -18.57
CA GLN A 67 -12.00 -6.84 -18.85
C GLN A 67 -13.17 -7.31 -17.98
N ARG A 68 -13.23 -8.59 -17.63
CA ARG A 68 -14.29 -9.18 -16.79
C ARG A 68 -14.28 -8.67 -15.34
N TRP A 69 -13.12 -8.31 -14.80
CA TRP A 69 -12.93 -7.89 -13.41
C TRP A 69 -12.72 -6.39 -13.25
N LEU A 70 -12.65 -5.66 -14.36
CA LEU A 70 -12.50 -4.22 -14.36
C LEU A 70 -13.84 -3.52 -14.23
N ASP A 71 -13.99 -2.76 -13.15
CA ASP A 71 -15.01 -1.71 -13.11
C ASP A 71 -14.55 -0.48 -13.92
N HIS A 72 -15.50 0.41 -14.22
CA HIS A 72 -15.23 1.63 -14.99
C HIS A 72 -14.20 2.55 -14.31
N LYS A 73 -14.18 2.58 -12.97
CA LYS A 73 -13.29 3.45 -12.19
C LYS A 73 -11.85 2.97 -12.28
N ILE A 74 -11.61 1.67 -12.12
CA ILE A 74 -10.28 1.05 -12.21
C ILE A 74 -9.78 1.15 -13.65
N LYS A 75 -10.63 0.85 -14.65
CA LYS A 75 -10.24 1.00 -16.06
C LYS A 75 -9.81 2.43 -16.38
N SER A 76 -10.60 3.41 -15.97
CA SER A 76 -10.26 4.83 -16.17
C SER A 76 -8.95 5.21 -15.48
N ALA A 77 -8.75 4.77 -14.23
CA ALA A 77 -7.50 5.02 -13.50
C ALA A 77 -6.28 4.41 -14.19
N LEU A 78 -6.40 3.16 -14.65
CA LEU A 78 -5.34 2.47 -15.39
C LEU A 78 -5.00 3.20 -16.69
N THR A 79 -5.99 3.54 -17.52
CA THR A 79 -5.77 4.28 -18.78
C THR A 79 -5.13 5.66 -18.55
N ALA A 80 -5.47 6.32 -17.45
CA ALA A 80 -4.89 7.62 -17.07
C ALA A 80 -3.52 7.51 -16.39
N GLY A 81 -2.98 6.31 -16.18
CA GLY A 81 -1.72 6.09 -15.45
C GLY A 81 -1.80 6.48 -13.96
N HIS A 82 -3.01 6.52 -13.40
CA HIS A 82 -3.24 6.86 -12.00
C HIS A 82 -3.03 5.65 -11.10
N PRO A 83 -2.58 5.85 -9.84
CA PRO A 83 -2.48 4.78 -8.88
C PRO A 83 -3.84 4.12 -8.63
N VAL A 84 -3.89 2.79 -8.67
CA VAL A 84 -5.04 1.98 -8.27
C VAL A 84 -4.81 1.50 -6.84
N SER A 85 -5.83 1.45 -5.99
CA SER A 85 -5.65 0.90 -4.64
C SER A 85 -5.18 -0.55 -4.72
N PHE A 86 -4.32 -0.94 -3.79
CA PHE A 86 -3.73 -2.27 -3.78
C PHE A 86 -4.79 -3.38 -3.74
N HIS A 87 -5.84 -3.21 -2.92
CA HIS A 87 -6.97 -4.14 -2.87
C HIS A 87 -7.69 -4.29 -4.21
N ASN A 88 -8.00 -3.17 -4.89
CA ASN A 88 -8.66 -3.23 -6.18
C ASN A 88 -7.78 -3.87 -7.26
N PHE A 89 -6.47 -3.66 -7.17
CA PHE A 89 -5.52 -4.30 -8.07
C PHE A 89 -5.46 -5.81 -7.82
N CYS A 90 -5.44 -6.27 -6.56
CA CYS A 90 -5.56 -7.70 -6.24
C CYS A 90 -6.82 -8.33 -6.83
N ASN A 91 -7.95 -7.62 -6.80
CA ASN A 91 -9.22 -8.14 -7.31
C ASN A 91 -9.22 -8.37 -8.83
N LEU A 92 -8.29 -7.78 -9.59
CA LEU A 92 -8.11 -8.09 -11.01
C LEU A 92 -7.66 -9.53 -11.25
N PHE A 93 -7.04 -10.15 -10.25
CA PHE A 93 -6.50 -11.51 -10.33
C PHE A 93 -7.39 -12.55 -9.63
N TRP A 94 -8.61 -12.17 -9.26
CA TRP A 94 -9.57 -13.11 -8.72
C TRP A 94 -10.04 -14.06 -9.82
N ARG A 95 -9.67 -15.34 -9.74
CA ARG A 95 -10.03 -16.34 -10.76
C ARG A 95 -10.67 -17.59 -10.16
N ASN A 96 -11.25 -18.40 -11.04
CA ASN A 96 -11.53 -19.81 -10.73
C ASN A 96 -10.20 -20.59 -10.77
N LEU A 97 -10.05 -21.62 -9.93
CA LEU A 97 -8.80 -22.38 -9.80
C LEU A 97 -8.32 -23.04 -11.10
N ASP A 98 -9.24 -23.32 -12.03
CA ASP A 98 -8.96 -24.02 -13.29
C ASP A 98 -8.60 -23.08 -14.46
N GLU A 99 -8.61 -21.76 -14.24
CA GLU A 99 -8.32 -20.76 -15.27
C GLU A 99 -6.80 -20.50 -15.36
N ASP A 100 -6.20 -20.76 -16.53
CA ASP A 100 -4.80 -20.43 -16.78
C ASP A 100 -4.63 -18.91 -16.78
N ASP A 101 -3.83 -18.42 -15.84
CA ASP A 101 -3.65 -16.99 -15.60
C ASP A 101 -2.21 -16.67 -15.17
N PRO A 102 -1.29 -16.54 -16.14
CA PRO A 102 0.12 -16.28 -15.88
C PRO A 102 0.37 -15.00 -15.07
N ASP A 103 -0.42 -13.95 -15.30
CA ASP A 103 -0.30 -12.69 -14.55
C ASP A 103 -0.78 -12.84 -13.11
N GLY A 104 -1.89 -13.55 -12.93
CA GLY A 104 -2.42 -13.85 -11.61
C GLY A 104 -1.45 -14.70 -10.80
N ASP A 105 -0.87 -15.74 -11.42
CA ASP A 105 0.08 -16.61 -10.74
C ASP A 105 1.34 -15.87 -10.29
N GLU A 106 1.92 -15.03 -11.16
CA GLU A 106 3.07 -14.20 -10.80
C GLU A 106 2.72 -13.15 -9.74
N TRP A 107 1.53 -12.54 -9.81
CA TRP A 107 1.03 -11.62 -8.78
C TRP A 107 0.92 -12.33 -7.42
N HIS A 108 0.27 -13.48 -7.35
CA HIS A 108 0.12 -14.23 -6.11
C HIS A 108 1.47 -14.73 -5.57
N GLN A 109 2.38 -15.17 -6.45
CA GLN A 109 3.73 -15.57 -6.06
C GLN A 109 4.52 -14.41 -5.46
N LEU A 110 4.44 -13.22 -6.07
CA LEU A 110 5.05 -12.01 -5.52
C LEU A 110 4.50 -11.69 -4.13
N MET A 111 3.18 -11.81 -3.96
CA MET A 111 2.50 -11.53 -2.71
C MET A 111 2.81 -12.54 -1.60
N ALA A 112 3.02 -13.80 -1.97
CA ALA A 112 3.42 -14.87 -1.06
C ALA A 112 4.94 -14.88 -0.78
N SER A 113 5.72 -14.00 -1.42
CA SER A 113 7.18 -14.02 -1.28
C SER A 113 7.66 -13.50 0.07
N ASP A 114 8.68 -14.14 0.63
CA ASP A 114 9.37 -13.67 1.85
C ASP A 114 9.89 -12.24 1.70
N GLN A 115 10.31 -11.86 0.49
CA GLN A 115 10.80 -10.51 0.22
C GLN A 115 9.67 -9.47 0.38
N PHE A 116 8.48 -9.76 -0.14
CA PHE A 116 7.33 -8.87 0.01
C PHE A 116 6.92 -8.75 1.48
N TYR A 117 6.83 -9.88 2.18
CA TYR A 117 6.53 -9.91 3.62
C TYR A 117 7.57 -9.13 4.46
N LEU A 118 8.86 -9.28 4.14
CA LEU A 118 9.93 -8.54 4.80
C LEU A 118 9.79 -7.03 4.57
N GLN A 119 9.44 -6.59 3.36
CA GLN A 119 9.21 -5.17 3.06
C GLN A 119 8.03 -4.60 3.87
N LEU A 120 6.92 -5.33 3.97
CA LEU A 120 5.79 -4.94 4.83
C LEU A 120 6.19 -4.88 6.31
N THR A 121 6.94 -5.87 6.80
CA THR A 121 7.40 -5.92 8.18
C THR A 121 8.28 -4.72 8.53
N ILE A 122 9.20 -4.34 7.64
CA ILE A 122 10.05 -3.18 7.87
C ILE A 122 9.22 -1.88 7.87
N LEU A 123 8.25 -1.75 6.96
CA LEU A 123 7.33 -0.60 6.95
C LEU A 123 6.53 -0.51 8.25
N LEU A 124 5.96 -1.62 8.71
CA LEU A 124 5.22 -1.66 9.98
C LEU A 124 6.11 -1.24 11.15
N ASN A 125 7.35 -1.72 11.20
CA ASN A 125 8.31 -1.34 12.24
C ASN A 125 8.62 0.17 12.22
N LYS A 126 8.72 0.79 11.04
CA LYS A 126 8.88 2.25 10.95
C LYS A 126 7.68 3.00 11.50
N LEU A 127 6.46 2.54 11.20
CA LEU A 127 5.25 3.12 11.78
C LEU A 127 5.25 3.03 13.31
N ARG A 128 5.68 1.89 13.87
CA ARG A 128 5.79 1.72 15.32
C ARG A 128 6.81 2.66 15.95
N ILE A 129 7.93 2.90 15.29
CA ILE A 129 8.93 3.86 15.77
C ILE A 129 8.31 5.27 15.79
N VAL A 130 7.65 5.69 14.71
CA VAL A 130 6.96 6.99 14.63
C VAL A 130 5.88 7.11 15.71
N GLU A 131 5.03 6.09 15.89
CA GLU A 131 3.98 6.07 16.91
C GLU A 131 4.57 6.25 18.31
N ARG A 132 5.65 5.54 18.64
CA ARG A 132 6.34 5.67 19.95
C ARG A 132 6.97 7.04 20.15
N SER A 133 7.65 7.58 19.14
CA SER A 133 8.26 8.91 19.22
C SER A 133 7.20 10.01 19.44
N LEU A 134 6.04 9.88 18.81
CA LEU A 134 4.93 10.82 19.00
C LEU A 134 4.28 10.70 20.39
N LEU A 135 4.16 9.48 20.94
CA LEU A 135 3.69 9.27 22.31
C LEU A 135 4.65 9.88 23.33
N GLN A 136 5.96 9.64 23.19
CA GLN A 136 6.98 10.23 24.05
C GLN A 136 6.94 11.76 24.02
N HIS A 137 6.70 12.37 22.85
CA HIS A 137 6.61 13.82 22.76
C HIS A 137 5.40 14.40 23.54
N LYS A 138 4.29 13.67 23.62
CA LYS A 138 3.14 14.05 24.47
C LYS A 138 3.44 13.94 25.96
N ASP A 139 4.15 12.89 26.37
CA ASP A 139 4.50 12.69 27.78
C ASP A 139 5.53 13.74 28.28
N ILE A 140 6.30 14.33 27.37
CA ILE A 140 7.30 15.36 27.68
C ILE A 140 6.69 16.77 27.76
N THR A 141 5.45 17.01 27.31
CA THR A 141 4.69 18.22 27.66
C THR A 141 4.05 18.04 29.03
N PRO A 142 4.68 18.47 30.14
CA PRO A 142 4.07 18.36 31.45
C PRO A 142 2.97 19.43 31.54
N ASP A 143 1.92 19.14 32.30
CA ASP A 143 0.91 20.12 32.69
C ASP A 143 1.57 21.41 33.22
N LEU A 144 1.71 22.43 32.37
CA LEU A 144 2.09 23.79 32.76
C LEU A 144 0.88 24.58 33.31
N PHE A 145 -0.16 23.88 33.75
CA PHE A 145 -1.28 24.45 34.49
C PHE A 145 -1.33 23.88 35.91
N LEU A 146 -0.23 24.01 36.66
CA LEU A 146 -0.29 23.96 38.11
C LEU A 146 -0.64 25.35 38.63
N GLY A 147 -1.81 25.41 39.27
CA GLY A 147 -2.50 26.56 39.86
C GLY A 147 -1.65 27.77 40.22
N SER A 148 -2.06 28.93 39.68
CA SER A 148 -1.84 30.19 40.36
C SER A 148 -2.95 30.36 41.40
N THR A 149 -2.52 30.42 42.65
CA THR A 149 -3.28 30.72 43.88
C THR A 149 -4.14 31.96 43.78
#